data_AF-A0A947YQ19-F1
#
_entry.id   AF-A0A947YQ19-F1
#
_cell.length_a   1.000
_cell.length_b   1.000
_cell.length_c   1.000
_cell.angle_alpha   90.00
_cell.angle_beta   90.00
_cell.angle_gamma   90.00
#
_symmetry.space_group_name_H-M   'P 1'
#
loop_
_entity.id
_entity.type
_entity.pdbx_description
1 polymer ?
#
loop_
_entity_poly.entity_id
_entity_poly.type
_entity_poly.pdbx_seq_one_letter_code
_entity_poly.pdbx_strand_id
1 'polypeptide(L)'
;MTKVKIFLKKLIEKAKGNWNYLKKRNILLLLLVLLLLILAGGTLAFFFEKGVNEGLRSLGDACWWAIVTLTTVGYGDKVPLTLGGRLVGVFLMFAGISLITLLTATVSSVFVEKKIRE
;
A
#
# COMPACT_ATOMS: atom_id res chain seq x y z
N MET A 1 36.94 -11.37 30.44
CA MET A 1 35.59 -11.85 30.04
C MET A 1 34.58 -10.73 29.72
N THR A 2 34.78 -9.50 30.21
CA THR A 2 33.82 -8.38 30.11
C THR A 2 33.77 -7.68 28.74
N LYS A 3 34.92 -7.53 28.06
CA LYS A 3 35.00 -6.83 26.75
C LYS A 3 34.25 -7.54 25.62
N VAL A 4 34.28 -8.88 25.60
CA VAL A 4 33.58 -9.71 24.59
C VAL A 4 32.06 -9.57 24.74
N LYS A 5 31.54 -9.59 25.97
CA LYS A 5 30.10 -9.38 26.22
C LYS A 5 29.63 -8.00 25.77
N ILE A 6 30.42 -6.95 26.01
CA ILE A 6 30.09 -5.57 25.58
C ILE A 6 30.09 -5.45 24.05
N PHE A 7 31.07 -6.06 23.38
CA PHE A 7 31.15 -6.06 21.92
C PHE A 7 29.96 -6.79 21.27
N LEU A 8 29.60 -7.97 21.80
CA LEU A 8 28.42 -8.72 21.36
C LEU A 8 27.12 -7.92 21.60
N LYS A 9 27.00 -7.24 22.74
CA LYS A 9 25.83 -6.39 23.02
C LYS A 9 25.69 -5.25 22.01
N LYS A 10 26.80 -4.58 21.67
CA LYS A 10 26.83 -3.54 20.63
C LYS A 10 26.48 -4.07 19.25
N LEU A 11 26.93 -5.27 18.88
CA LEU A 11 26.55 -5.90 17.61
C LEU A 11 25.06 -6.23 17.56
N ILE A 12 24.52 -6.78 18.64
CA ILE A 12 23.08 -7.10 18.75
C ILE A 12 22.23 -5.82 18.73
N GLU A 13 22.65 -4.76 19.41
CA GLU A 13 21.97 -3.46 19.37
C GLU A 13 22.07 -2.80 17.99
N LYS A 14 23.22 -2.87 17.32
CA LYS A 14 23.39 -2.37 15.95
C LYS A 14 22.51 -3.14 14.96
N ALA A 15 22.43 -4.47 15.11
CA ALA A 15 21.57 -5.32 14.30
C ALA A 15 20.07 -5.04 14.55
N LYS A 16 19.66 -4.87 15.82
CA LYS A 16 18.28 -4.46 16.19
C LYS A 16 17.94 -3.05 15.70
N GLY A 17 18.88 -2.11 15.77
CA GLY A 17 18.74 -0.77 15.22
C GLY A 17 18.47 -0.84 13.72
N ASN A 18 19.30 -1.56 12.97
CA ASN A 18 19.12 -1.75 11.54
C ASN A 18 17.77 -2.41 11.20
N TRP A 19 17.31 -3.36 12.03
CA TRP A 19 16.02 -4.02 11.85
C TRP A 19 14.82 -3.06 11.98
N ASN A 20 14.87 -2.15 12.96
CA ASN A 20 13.84 -1.13 13.13
C ASN A 20 13.88 -0.06 12.03
N TYR A 21 15.07 0.28 11.54
CA TYR A 21 15.25 1.17 10.39
C TYR A 21 14.71 0.54 9.10
N LEU A 22 14.95 -0.76 8.86
CA LEU A 22 14.42 -1.49 7.70
C LEU A 22 12.90 -1.62 7.76
N LYS A 23 12.32 -1.95 8.93
CA LYS A 23 10.84 -1.98 9.11
C LYS A 23 10.19 -0.61 8.87
N LYS A 24 10.72 0.47 9.46
CA LYS A 24 10.19 1.83 9.25
C LYS A 24 10.29 2.26 7.79
N ARG A 25 11.42 1.98 7.12
CA ARG A 25 11.62 2.30 5.70
C ARG A 25 10.60 1.59 4.81
N ASN A 26 10.32 0.31 5.05
CA ASN A 26 9.37 -0.44 4.24
C ASN A 26 7.91 0.03 4.41
N ILE A 27 7.50 0.42 5.63
CA ILE A 27 6.15 0.99 5.86
C ILE A 27 6.01 2.34 5.16
N LEU A 28 7.01 3.22 5.26
CA LEU A 28 6.99 4.51 4.57
C LEU A 28 6.90 4.33 3.04
N LEU A 29 7.67 3.39 2.49
CA LEU A 29 7.62 3.05 1.07
C LEU A 29 6.24 2.52 0.65
N LEU A 30 5.61 1.65 1.46
CA LEU A 30 4.26 1.16 1.21
C LEU A 30 3.23 2.31 1.18
N LEU A 31 3.30 3.23 2.15
CA LEU A 31 2.41 4.39 2.20
C LEU A 31 2.62 5.34 1.01
N LEU A 32 3.87 5.52 0.57
CA LEU A 32 4.19 6.31 -0.63
C LEU A 32 3.66 5.64 -1.90
N VAL A 33 3.82 4.32 -2.04
CA VAL A 33 3.28 3.58 -3.19
C VAL A 33 1.76 3.66 -3.22
N LEU A 34 1.09 3.53 -2.07
CA LEU A 34 -0.36 3.71 -1.96
C LEU A 34 -0.80 5.11 -2.42
N LEU A 35 -0.15 6.15 -1.91
CA LEU A 35 -0.46 7.52 -2.29
C LEU A 35 -0.27 7.74 -3.79
N LEU A 36 0.82 7.23 -4.36
CA LEU A 36 1.10 7.32 -5.80
C LEU A 36 0.05 6.59 -6.64
N LEU A 37 -0.37 5.39 -6.23
CA LEU A 37 -1.41 4.63 -6.94
C LEU A 37 -2.77 5.35 -6.89
N ILE A 38 -3.13 5.93 -5.75
CA ILE A 38 -4.39 6.70 -5.61
C ILE A 38 -4.34 7.94 -6.51
N LEU A 39 -3.27 8.71 -6.46
CA LEU A 39 -3.14 9.94 -7.23
C LEU A 39 -3.06 9.66 -8.74
N ALA A 40 -2.25 8.67 -9.14
CA ALA A 40 -2.11 8.30 -10.55
C ALA A 40 -3.41 7.67 -11.09
N GLY A 41 -3.97 6.70 -10.38
CA GLY A 41 -5.21 6.03 -10.75
C GLY A 41 -6.41 6.98 -10.80
N GLY A 42 -6.55 7.84 -9.78
CA GLY A 42 -7.59 8.87 -9.74
C GLY A 42 -7.43 9.89 -10.86
N THR A 43 -6.21 10.38 -11.12
CA THR A 43 -5.96 11.36 -12.20
C THR A 43 -6.22 10.76 -13.58
N LEU A 44 -5.77 9.52 -13.83
CA LEU A 44 -6.01 8.84 -15.10
C LEU A 44 -7.51 8.55 -15.31
N ALA A 45 -8.20 8.05 -14.28
CA ALA A 45 -9.64 7.84 -14.37
C ALA A 45 -10.38 9.15 -14.62
N PHE A 46 -10.03 10.23 -13.91
CA PHE A 46 -10.60 11.55 -14.16
C PHE A 46 -10.38 12.00 -15.62
N PHE A 47 -9.17 11.81 -16.15
CA PHE A 47 -8.85 12.19 -17.52
C PHE A 47 -9.74 11.47 -18.55
N PHE A 48 -9.98 10.17 -18.38
CA PHE A 48 -10.84 9.40 -19.28
C PHE A 48 -12.33 9.69 -19.09
N GLU A 49 -12.75 10.06 -17.88
CA GLU A 49 -14.17 10.23 -17.52
C GLU A 49 -14.68 11.68 -17.64
N LYS A 50 -13.76 12.64 -17.78
CA LYS A 50 -14.07 14.06 -17.87
C LYS A 50 -15.04 14.36 -19.03
N GLY A 51 -16.19 14.94 -18.69
CA GLY A 51 -17.20 15.35 -19.67
C GLY A 51 -18.18 14.25 -20.09
N VAL A 52 -17.97 13.01 -19.65
CA VAL A 52 -18.86 11.87 -19.95
C VAL A 52 -19.56 11.38 -18.69
N ASN A 53 -18.89 11.45 -17.54
CA ASN A 53 -19.36 10.86 -16.28
C ASN A 53 -19.70 11.94 -15.24
N GLU A 54 -20.97 12.04 -14.87
CA GLU A 54 -21.41 12.97 -13.83
C GLU A 54 -20.99 12.57 -12.41
N GLY A 55 -20.63 11.31 -12.18
CA GLY A 55 -20.12 10.80 -10.91
C GLY A 55 -18.63 11.05 -10.70
N LEU A 56 -17.86 11.36 -11.75
CA LEU A 56 -16.40 11.56 -11.73
C LEU A 56 -16.01 12.95 -12.26
N ARG A 57 -16.66 14.01 -11.73
CA ARG A 57 -16.52 15.39 -12.23
C ARG A 57 -15.33 16.16 -11.65
N SER A 58 -14.78 15.72 -10.52
CA SER A 58 -13.63 16.35 -9.90
C SER A 58 -12.50 15.34 -9.65
N LEU A 59 -11.27 15.86 -9.49
CA LEU A 59 -10.13 15.02 -9.06
C LEU A 59 -10.37 14.42 -7.66
N GLY A 60 -11.10 15.12 -6.79
CA GLY A 60 -11.47 14.59 -5.47
C GLY A 60 -12.36 13.34 -5.58
N ASP A 61 -13.36 13.38 -6.46
CA ASP A 61 -14.25 12.25 -6.73
C ASP A 61 -13.48 11.05 -7.31
N ALA A 62 -12.52 11.31 -8.19
CA ALA A 62 -11.71 10.27 -8.79
C ALA A 62 -10.69 9.66 -7.82
N CYS A 63 -10.09 10.47 -6.94
CA CYS A 63 -9.26 9.98 -5.85
C CYS A 63 -10.09 9.16 -4.84
N TRP A 64 -11.31 9.60 -4.52
CA TRP A 64 -12.23 8.82 -3.68
C TRP A 64 -12.52 7.45 -4.30
N TRP A 65 -12.89 7.41 -5.58
CA TRP A 65 -13.09 6.16 -6.30
C TRP A 65 -11.85 5.27 -6.31
N ALA A 66 -10.67 5.86 -6.53
CA ALA A 66 -9.41 5.13 -6.51
C ALA A 66 -9.12 4.51 -5.13
N ILE A 67 -9.39 5.23 -4.04
CA ILE A 67 -9.27 4.72 -2.66
C ILE A 67 -10.22 3.54 -2.45
N VAL A 68 -11.51 3.72 -2.76
CA VAL A 68 -12.55 2.69 -2.57
C VAL A 68 -12.26 1.43 -3.40
N THR A 69 -11.72 1.60 -4.60
CA THR A 69 -11.34 0.49 -5.49
C THR A 69 -10.08 -0.21 -5.01
N LEU A 70 -9.02 0.55 -4.69
CA LEU A 70 -7.73 0.01 -4.25
C LEU A 70 -7.85 -0.74 -2.91
N THR A 71 -8.73 -0.28 -2.03
CA THR A 71 -9.04 -0.93 -0.75
C THR A 71 -10.05 -2.07 -0.86
N THR A 72 -10.52 -2.38 -2.08
CA THR A 72 -11.51 -3.44 -2.36
C THR A 72 -12.88 -3.25 -1.68
N VAL A 73 -13.18 -2.03 -1.20
CA VAL A 73 -14.48 -1.72 -0.57
C VAL A 73 -15.61 -1.70 -1.61
N GLY A 74 -15.39 -1.00 -2.72
CA GLY A 74 -16.28 -1.05 -3.88
C GLY A 74 -17.74 -0.60 -3.64
N TYR A 75 -17.97 0.56 -3.01
CA TYR A 75 -19.32 1.07 -2.76
C TYR A 75 -20.22 1.17 -4.01
N GLY A 76 -19.61 1.41 -5.18
CA GLY A 76 -20.34 1.56 -6.45
C GLY A 76 -21.04 2.91 -6.63
N ASP A 77 -20.81 3.87 -5.73
CA ASP A 77 -21.37 5.23 -5.80
C ASP A 77 -20.78 6.04 -6.96
N LYS A 78 -19.51 5.78 -7.29
CA LYS A 78 -18.80 6.38 -8.42
C LYS A 78 -18.06 5.27 -9.13
N VAL A 79 -18.24 5.15 -10.44
CA VAL A 79 -17.59 4.12 -11.26
C VAL A 79 -17.25 4.67 -12.65
N PRO A 80 -16.10 4.29 -13.24
CA PRO A 80 -15.77 4.66 -14.61
C PRO A 80 -16.73 4.04 -15.63
N LEU A 81 -17.20 4.87 -16.55
CA LEU A 81 -18.11 4.48 -17.63
C LEU A 81 -17.34 4.17 -18.92
N THR A 82 -16.23 4.86 -19.16
CA THR A 82 -15.43 4.71 -20.37
C THR A 82 -14.55 3.47 -20.32
N LEU A 83 -14.19 2.95 -21.51
CA LEU A 83 -13.27 1.82 -21.60
C LEU A 83 -11.91 2.15 -20.99
N GLY A 84 -11.38 3.36 -21.23
CA GLY A 84 -10.10 3.82 -20.67
C GLY A 84 -10.12 3.86 -19.14
N GLY A 85 -11.16 4.46 -18.55
CA GLY A 85 -11.32 4.50 -17.10
C GLY A 85 -11.48 3.10 -16.48
N ARG A 86 -12.17 2.17 -17.16
CA ARG A 86 -12.28 0.78 -16.72
C ARG A 86 -10.95 0.03 -16.75
N LEU A 87 -10.12 0.24 -17.78
CA LEU A 87 -8.78 -0.34 -17.84
C LEU A 87 -7.91 0.14 -16.68
N VAL A 88 -7.96 1.43 -16.34
CA VAL A 88 -7.30 1.97 -15.14
C VAL A 88 -7.80 1.27 -13.87
N GLY A 89 -9.11 1.07 -13.76
CA GLY A 89 -9.73 0.33 -12.67
C GLY A 89 -9.20 -1.09 -12.53
N VAL A 90 -9.05 -1.82 -13.64
CA VAL A 90 -8.48 -3.18 -13.64
C VAL A 90 -7.06 -3.19 -13.05
N PHE A 91 -6.20 -2.26 -13.47
CA PHE A 91 -4.84 -2.16 -12.91
C PHE A 91 -4.86 -1.83 -11.41
N LEU A 92 -5.74 -0.93 -10.96
CA LEU A 92 -5.91 -0.61 -9.54
C LEU A 92 -6.38 -1.81 -8.73
N MET A 93 -7.28 -2.63 -9.26
CA MET A 93 -7.76 -3.84 -8.57
C MET A 93 -6.64 -4.86 -8.35
N PHE A 94 -5.82 -5.14 -9.37
CA PHE A 94 -4.66 -6.03 -9.22
C PHE A 94 -3.64 -5.47 -8.21
N ALA A 95 -3.40 -4.15 -8.23
CA ALA A 95 -2.52 -3.51 -7.27
C ALA A 95 -3.07 -3.60 -5.82
N GLY A 96 -4.37 -3.41 -5.63
CA GLY A 96 -5.05 -3.52 -4.33
C GLY A 96 -4.92 -4.91 -3.72
N ILE A 97 -5.22 -5.96 -4.49
CA ILE A 97 -5.09 -7.36 -4.04
C ILE A 97 -3.63 -7.69 -3.68
N SER A 98 -2.68 -7.25 -4.49
CA SER A 98 -1.24 -7.46 -4.25
C SER A 98 -0.80 -6.83 -2.93
N LEU A 99 -1.31 -5.63 -2.62
CA LEU A 99 -0.99 -4.91 -1.40
C LEU A 99 -1.58 -5.58 -0.15
N ILE A 100 -2.85 -5.99 -0.21
CA ILE A 100 -3.49 -6.74 0.90
C ILE A 100 -2.69 -8.03 1.17
N THR A 101 -2.26 -8.73 0.12
CA THR A 101 -1.45 -9.96 0.24
C THR A 101 -0.11 -9.70 0.94
N LEU A 102 0.58 -8.62 0.58
CA LEU A 102 1.83 -8.20 1.22
C LEU A 102 1.64 -7.86 2.69
N LEU A 103 0.55 -7.18 3.04
CA LEU A 103 0.21 -6.88 4.42
C LEU A 103 -0.05 -8.16 5.22
N THR A 104 -0.85 -9.07 4.68
CA THR A 104 -1.11 -10.38 5.31
C THR A 104 0.18 -11.17 5.52
N ALA A 105 1.03 -11.29 4.50
CA ALA A 105 2.31 -11.99 4.60
C ALA A 105 3.22 -11.36 5.67
N THR A 106 3.28 -10.03 5.73
CA THR A 106 4.06 -9.30 6.72
C THR A 106 3.56 -9.59 8.14
N VAL A 107 2.24 -9.56 8.35
CA VAL A 107 1.63 -9.87 9.65
C VAL A 107 1.89 -11.33 10.03
N SER A 108 1.66 -12.28 9.13
CA SER A 108 1.92 -13.70 9.36
C SER A 108 3.38 -13.97 9.75
N SER A 109 4.35 -13.30 9.10
CA SER A 109 5.77 -13.45 9.44
C SER A 109 6.09 -13.08 10.90
N VAL A 110 5.40 -12.07 11.46
CA VAL A 110 5.57 -11.66 12.86
C VAL A 110 5.02 -12.71 13.82
N PHE A 111 3.90 -13.35 13.50
CA PHE A 111 3.34 -14.43 14.32
C PHE A 111 4.19 -15.70 14.26
N VAL A 112 4.71 -16.06 13.09
CA VAL A 112 5.62 -17.20 12.92
C VAL A 112 6.93 -16.97 13.68
N GLU A 113 7.50 -15.77 13.60
CA GLU A 113 8.73 -15.42 14.35
C GLU A 113 8.52 -15.51 15.86
N LYS A 114 7.35 -15.10 16.38
CA LYS A 114 7.01 -15.27 17.81
C LYS A 114 6.93 -16.74 18.21
N LYS A 115 6.27 -17.58 17.41
CA LYS A 115 6.07 -19.01 17.71
C LYS A 115 7.36 -19.82 17.70
N ILE A 116 8.34 -19.46 16.85
CA ILE A 116 9.66 -20.13 16.82
C ILE A 116 10.52 -19.77 18.04
N ARG A 117 10.21 -18.66 18.73
CA ARG A 117 10.99 -18.13 19.85
C ARG A 117 10.54 -18.65 21.21
N GLU A 118 9.37 -19.29 21.26
CA GLU A 118 8.84 -20.07 22.38
C GLU A 118 9.32 -21.51 22.30
#